data_AF-V6KUC3-F1
#
_entry.id   AF-V6KUC3-F1
#
_cell.length_a   1.000
_cell.length_b   1.000
_cell.length_c   1.000
_cell.angle_alpha   90.00
_cell.angle_beta   90.00
_cell.angle_gamma   90.00
#
_symmetry.space_group_name_H-M   'P 1'
#
loop_
_entity.id
_entity.type
_entity.pdbx_description
1 polymer ?
#
loop_
_entity_poly.entity_id
_entity_poly.type
_entity_poly.pdbx_seq_one_letter_code
_entity_poly.pdbx_strand_id
1 'polypeptide(L)'
;MRIVDEALKYVAVCAAYPTARVAPSRVVDEGWHALILHTALYAQLCERLGAGFVHHYPERPDPGRFDAQVIDRTTTLIEEAGYSVDYRLWTAPDGELVSLAASCQHSDDTGPIVTQPKPKG
;
A
#
# COMPACT_ATOMS: atom_id res chain seq x y z
N MET A 1 12.27 -6.59 -0.96
CA MET A 1 12.37 -5.20 -1.45
C MET A 1 11.77 -4.36 -0.34
N ARG A 2 12.61 -3.75 0.52
CA ARG A 2 12.27 -3.37 1.90
C ARG A 2 10.97 -2.55 2.05
N ILE A 3 10.73 -1.60 1.14
CA ILE A 3 9.55 -0.71 1.17
C ILE A 3 8.26 -1.46 0.78
N VAL A 4 8.30 -2.26 -0.28
CA VAL A 4 7.13 -3.05 -0.72
C VAL A 4 6.79 -4.13 0.30
N ASP A 5 7.79 -4.69 0.99
CA ASP A 5 7.56 -5.67 2.07
C ASP A 5 6.78 -5.03 3.23
N GLU A 6 7.07 -3.78 3.62
CA GLU A 6 6.26 -3.04 4.61
C GLU A 6 4.87 -2.65 4.08
N ALA A 7 4.75 -2.31 2.80
CA ALA A 7 3.45 -2.01 2.19
C ALA A 7 2.52 -3.23 2.17
N LEU A 8 3.05 -4.43 1.93
CA LEU A 8 2.28 -5.67 2.03
C LEU A 8 1.74 -5.89 3.45
N LYS A 9 2.55 -5.62 4.48
CA LYS A 9 2.15 -5.71 5.89
C LYS A 9 1.06 -4.70 6.21
N TYR A 10 1.18 -3.47 5.71
CA TYR A 10 0.15 -2.46 5.84
C TYR A 10 -1.19 -2.90 5.22
N VAL A 11 -1.19 -3.40 3.98
CA VAL A 11 -2.40 -3.91 3.32
C VAL A 11 -3.01 -5.09 4.07
N ALA A 12 -2.18 -5.97 4.63
CA ALA A 12 -2.64 -7.07 5.49
C ALA A 12 -3.31 -6.56 6.79
N VAL A 13 -2.81 -5.48 7.39
CA VAL A 13 -3.44 -4.83 8.55
C VAL A 13 -4.78 -4.17 8.16
N CYS A 14 -4.85 -3.44 7.03
CA CYS A 14 -6.12 -2.90 6.55
C CYS A 14 -7.16 -4.01 6.34
N ALA A 15 -6.73 -5.16 5.85
CA ALA A 15 -7.57 -6.32 5.63
C ALA A 15 -8.06 -6.96 6.94
N ALA A 16 -7.16 -7.17 7.90
CA ALA A 16 -7.47 -7.84 9.17
C ALA A 16 -8.24 -6.94 10.15
N TYR A 17 -8.07 -5.61 10.07
CA TYR A 17 -8.62 -4.64 11.01
C TYR A 17 -9.41 -3.52 10.29
N PRO A 18 -10.52 -3.83 9.59
CA PRO A 18 -11.21 -2.88 8.71
C PRO A 18 -11.86 -1.69 9.42
N THR A 19 -12.01 -1.73 10.75
CA THR A 19 -12.53 -0.62 11.57
C THR A 19 -11.45 0.19 12.29
N ALA A 20 -10.18 -0.24 12.20
CA ALA A 20 -9.08 0.45 12.85
C ALA A 20 -8.67 1.70 12.06
N ARG A 21 -8.43 2.81 12.75
CA ARG A 21 -7.84 4.01 12.16
C ARG A 21 -6.33 3.81 12.01
N VAL A 22 -5.91 3.36 10.82
CA VAL A 22 -4.52 3.12 10.42
C VAL A 22 -4.13 3.98 9.21
N ALA A 23 -2.84 4.23 9.05
CA ALA A 23 -2.27 4.90 7.87
C ALA A 23 -0.81 4.48 7.70
N PRO A 24 -0.28 4.39 6.47
CA PRO A 24 1.12 4.15 6.25
C PRO A 24 1.94 5.41 6.55
N SER A 25 3.23 5.26 6.80
CA SER A 25 4.16 6.38 6.62
C SER A 25 4.23 6.76 5.14
N ARG A 26 4.78 7.94 4.82
CA ARG A 26 4.86 8.35 3.41
C ARG A 26 5.73 7.41 2.56
N VAL A 27 6.84 6.92 3.09
CA VAL A 27 7.70 5.97 2.37
C VAL A 27 7.02 4.62 2.17
N VAL A 28 6.21 4.14 3.14
CA VAL A 28 5.44 2.90 2.97
C VAL A 28 4.28 3.09 1.98
N ASP A 29 3.68 4.28 1.93
CA ASP A 29 2.65 4.63 0.93
C ASP A 29 3.18 4.54 -0.50
N GLU A 30 4.43 4.91 -0.76
CA GLU A 30 5.07 4.73 -2.07
C GLU A 30 5.15 3.25 -2.47
N GLY A 31 5.45 2.37 -1.52
CA GLY A 31 5.40 0.93 -1.72
C GLY A 31 3.98 0.44 -2.04
N TRP A 32 2.98 1.02 -1.40
CA TRP A 32 1.58 0.69 -1.65
C TRP A 32 1.13 1.18 -3.03
N HIS A 33 1.55 2.37 -3.48
CA HIS A 33 1.34 2.84 -4.85
C HIS A 33 1.94 1.88 -5.88
N ALA A 34 3.17 1.40 -5.64
CA ALA A 34 3.81 0.43 -6.52
C ALA A 34 2.98 -0.87 -6.65
N LEU A 35 2.36 -1.34 -5.56
CA LEU A 35 1.44 -2.48 -5.61
C LEU A 35 0.19 -2.16 -6.45
N ILE A 36 -0.43 -0.99 -6.25
CA ILE A 36 -1.66 -0.57 -6.94
C ILE A 36 -1.47 -0.47 -8.46
N LEU A 37 -0.28 -0.04 -8.93
CA LEU A 37 0.03 0.04 -10.36
C LEU A 37 -0.07 -1.33 -11.06
N HIS A 38 0.15 -2.43 -10.33
CA HIS A 38 -0.08 -3.79 -10.80
C HIS A 38 -1.50 -4.26 -10.42
N THR A 39 -2.52 -3.59 -10.94
CA THR A 39 -3.93 -3.71 -10.52
C THR A 39 -4.44 -5.14 -10.41
N ALA A 40 -4.15 -6.03 -11.37
CA ALA A 40 -4.58 -7.43 -11.33
C ALA A 40 -3.90 -8.24 -10.21
N LEU A 41 -2.63 -7.96 -9.92
CA LEU A 41 -1.91 -8.57 -8.80
C LEU A 41 -2.45 -8.04 -7.47
N TYR A 42 -2.70 -6.72 -7.40
CA TYR A 42 -3.21 -6.07 -6.20
C TYR A 42 -4.63 -6.53 -5.83
N ALA A 43 -5.52 -6.68 -6.82
CA ALA A 43 -6.85 -7.25 -6.60
C ALA A 43 -6.77 -8.67 -6.01
N GLN A 44 -5.96 -9.55 -6.62
CA GLN A 44 -5.76 -10.91 -6.11
C GLN A 44 -5.11 -10.93 -4.71
N LEU A 45 -4.22 -9.97 -4.41
CA LEU A 45 -3.66 -9.83 -3.07
C LEU A 45 -4.77 -9.51 -2.06
N CYS A 46 -5.62 -8.53 -2.33
CA CYS A 46 -6.70 -8.14 -1.43
C CYS A 46 -7.72 -9.28 -1.22
N GLU A 47 -8.05 -10.02 -2.27
CA GLU A 47 -8.90 -11.21 -2.19
C GLU A 47 -8.27 -12.29 -1.30
N ARG A 48 -6.98 -12.60 -1.48
CA ARG A 48 -6.27 -13.60 -0.65
C ARG A 48 -6.18 -13.19 0.82
N LEU A 49 -6.19 -11.90 1.12
CA LEU A 49 -6.21 -11.37 2.47
C LEU A 49 -7.62 -11.34 3.09
N GLY A 50 -8.66 -11.67 2.33
CA GLY A 50 -10.05 -11.74 2.84
C GLY A 50 -10.76 -10.40 2.97
N ALA A 51 -10.17 -9.31 2.46
CA ALA A 51 -10.72 -7.95 2.60
C ALA A 51 -11.67 -7.51 1.48
N GLY A 52 -11.83 -8.34 0.44
CA GLY A 52 -12.33 -7.87 -0.84
C GLY A 52 -11.28 -6.99 -1.52
N PHE A 53 -11.43 -5.66 -1.49
CA PHE A 53 -10.48 -4.70 -2.06
C PHE A 53 -10.11 -3.62 -1.04
N VAL A 54 -8.82 -3.45 -0.76
CA VAL A 54 -8.33 -2.36 0.10
C VAL A 54 -8.18 -1.10 -0.76
N HIS A 55 -9.13 -0.18 -0.64
CA HIS A 55 -9.17 1.03 -1.45
C HIS A 55 -8.15 2.07 -0.99
N HIS A 56 -7.44 2.67 -1.95
CA HIS A 56 -6.60 3.84 -1.75
C HIS A 56 -7.35 5.10 -2.18
N TYR A 57 -7.31 6.13 -1.34
CA TYR A 57 -7.88 7.45 -1.65
C TYR A 57 -6.74 8.46 -1.61
N PRO A 58 -6.17 8.85 -2.76
CA PRO A 58 -5.09 9.83 -2.79
C PRO A 58 -5.59 11.17 -2.25
N GLU A 59 -4.86 11.73 -1.30
CA GLU A 59 -5.11 13.08 -0.83
C GLU A 59 -3.91 13.99 -1.15
N ARG A 60 -4.17 15.30 -1.16
CA ARG A 60 -3.09 16.27 -1.36
C ARG A 60 -2.07 16.15 -0.22
N PRO A 61 -0.74 16.22 -0.50
CA PRO A 61 0.27 16.24 0.54
C PRO A 61 0.02 17.40 1.51
N ASP A 62 -0.21 17.05 2.77
CA ASP A 62 -0.39 18.00 3.87
C ASP A 62 0.40 17.49 5.08
N PRO A 63 1.51 18.16 5.45
CA PRO A 63 2.33 17.79 6.60
C PRO A 63 1.53 17.75 7.91
N GLY A 64 0.44 18.52 8.03
CA GLY A 64 -0.41 18.54 9.21
C GLY A 64 -1.26 17.28 9.40
N ARG A 65 -1.30 16.38 8.42
CA ARG A 65 -2.02 15.10 8.50
C ARG A 65 -1.19 13.97 9.09
N PHE A 66 0.11 14.18 9.26
CA PHE A 66 0.93 13.21 9.96
C PHE A 66 0.48 13.11 11.42
N ASP A 67 0.13 11.89 11.82
CA ASP A 67 -0.31 11.58 13.17
C ASP A 67 0.53 10.42 13.71
N ALA A 68 1.48 10.75 14.61
CA ALA A 68 2.37 9.76 15.19
C ALA A 68 1.61 8.62 15.89
N GLN A 69 0.45 8.92 16.51
CA GLN A 69 -0.35 7.89 17.17
C GLN A 69 -0.98 6.90 16.18
N VAL A 70 -1.27 7.35 14.95
CA VAL A 70 -1.73 6.45 13.88
C VAL A 70 -0.60 5.55 13.40
N ILE A 71 0.61 6.08 13.27
CA ILE A 71 1.78 5.27 12.91
C ILE A 71 2.09 4.22 13.99
N ASP A 72 2.10 4.62 15.26
CA ASP A 72 2.31 3.70 16.40
C ASP A 72 1.23 2.61 16.43
N ARG A 73 -0.05 2.99 16.24
CA ARG A 73 -1.13 2.00 16.14
C ARG A 73 -0.92 1.05 14.97
N THR A 74 -0.57 1.59 13.80
CA THR A 74 -0.41 0.79 12.58
C THR A 74 0.72 -0.22 12.76
N THR A 75 1.87 0.20 13.27
CA THR A 75 3.01 -0.69 13.54
C THR A 75 2.70 -1.73 14.61
N THR A 76 1.97 -1.35 15.68
CA THR A 76 1.49 -2.31 16.70
C THR A 76 0.60 -3.38 16.07
N LEU A 77 -0.36 -3.00 15.22
CA LEU A 77 -1.25 -3.96 14.55
C LEU A 77 -0.51 -4.85 13.54
N ILE A 78 0.59 -4.38 12.95
CA ILE A 78 1.46 -5.21 12.11
C ILE A 78 2.12 -6.32 12.96
N GLU A 79 2.59 -5.98 14.16
CA GLU A 79 3.17 -6.95 15.10
C GLU A 79 2.11 -7.92 15.65
N GLU A 80 0.92 -7.44 16.00
CA GLU A 80 -0.21 -8.28 16.43
C GLU A 80 -0.67 -9.26 15.32
N ALA A 81 -0.55 -8.85 14.05
CA ALA A 81 -0.79 -9.72 12.91
C ALA A 81 0.35 -10.75 12.66
N GLY A 82 1.41 -10.73 13.48
CA GLY A 82 2.51 -11.69 13.45
C GLY A 82 3.66 -11.33 12.52
N TYR A 83 3.73 -10.08 12.03
CA TYR A 83 4.81 -9.62 11.16
C TYR A 83 5.82 -8.77 11.94
N SER A 84 7.11 -8.88 11.61
CA SER A 84 8.13 -7.97 12.13
C SER A 84 8.09 -6.61 11.43
N VAL A 85 8.21 -5.50 12.16
CA VAL A 85 8.22 -4.14 11.60
C VAL A 85 9.65 -3.65 11.34
N ASP A 86 9.89 -3.00 10.19
CA ASP A 86 11.10 -2.21 9.96
C ASP A 86 10.85 -0.72 10.29
N TYR A 87 11.01 -0.36 11.56
CA TYR A 87 10.69 0.99 12.07
C TYR A 87 11.41 2.14 11.37
N ARG A 88 12.52 1.88 10.68
CA ARG A 88 13.23 2.90 9.89
C ARG A 88 12.43 3.38 8.68
N LEU A 89 11.38 2.65 8.30
CA LEU A 89 10.43 3.05 7.25
C LEU A 89 9.14 3.63 7.83
N TRP A 90 8.95 3.65 9.15
CA TRP A 90 7.72 4.14 9.80
C TRP A 90 7.96 5.47 10.52
N THR A 91 8.59 6.42 9.83
CA THR A 91 9.02 7.70 10.40
C THR A 91 8.16 8.88 9.91
N ALA A 92 8.32 10.03 10.57
CA ALA A 92 7.70 11.28 10.15
C ALA A 92 8.21 11.75 8.77
N PRO A 93 7.46 12.61 8.06
CA PRO A 93 7.86 13.21 6.79
C PRO A 93 9.12 14.09 6.98
N ASP A 94 10.27 13.66 6.48
CA ASP A 94 11.51 14.42 6.47
C ASP A 94 11.68 15.23 5.17
N GLY A 95 10.70 16.10 4.89
CA GLY A 95 10.87 17.27 4.01
C GLY A 95 10.99 17.05 2.49
N GLU A 96 11.53 15.95 1.99
CA GLU A 96 11.60 15.66 0.55
C GLU A 96 11.26 14.20 0.25
N LEU A 97 10.21 14.00 -0.54
CA LEU A 97 10.03 12.75 -1.29
C LEU A 97 10.09 13.07 -2.77
N VAL A 98 10.89 12.29 -3.48
CA VAL A 98 10.85 12.20 -4.92
C VAL A 98 9.49 11.60 -5.27
N SER A 99 8.59 12.42 -5.83
CA SER A 99 7.32 11.94 -6.36
C SER A 99 7.59 10.85 -7.40
N LEU A 100 7.31 9.60 -7.05
CA LEU A 100 7.32 8.47 -7.99
C LEU A 100 6.00 8.50 -8.78
N ALA A 101 5.79 9.53 -9.58
CA ALA A 101 4.94 9.39 -10.75
C ALA A 101 5.61 8.29 -11.60
N ALA A 102 4.98 7.11 -11.66
CA ALA A 102 5.52 6.01 -12.41
C ALA A 102 5.81 6.46 -13.84
N SER A 103 7.04 6.26 -14.29
CA SER A 103 7.43 6.47 -15.70
C SER A 103 6.88 5.31 -16.52
N CYS A 104 5.56 5.19 -16.55
CA CYS A 104 4.85 4.16 -17.31
C CYS A 104 4.87 4.53 -18.80
N GLN A 105 5.51 3.68 -19.60
CA GLN A 105 5.33 3.68 -21.05
C GLN A 105 4.18 2.74 -21.40
N HIS A 106 3.09 3.30 -21.92
CA HIS A 106 1.95 2.53 -22.40
C HIS A 106 2.28 1.94 -23.79
N SER A 107 1.86 0.70 -24.05
CA SER A 107 1.76 0.19 -25.43
C SER A 107 0.75 1.04 -26.20
N ASP A 108 0.96 1.23 -27.49
CA ASP A 108 -0.09 1.72 -28.37
C ASP A 108 -1.32 0.80 -28.28
N ASP A 109 -2.52 1.39 -28.30
CA ASP A 109 -3.83 0.79 -27.95
C ASP A 109 -4.30 -0.38 -28.86
N THR A 110 -3.38 -1.10 -29.51
CA THR A 110 -3.66 -2.15 -30.49
C THR A 110 -3.94 -3.52 -29.89
N GLY A 111 -3.75 -3.70 -28.58
CA GLY A 111 -4.11 -4.91 -27.84
C GLY A 111 -5.26 -4.67 -26.85
N PRO A 112 -6.17 -5.64 -26.63
CA PRO A 112 -7.25 -5.45 -25.67
C PRO A 112 -6.68 -5.33 -24.25
N ILE A 113 -7.10 -4.31 -23.52
CA ILE A 113 -6.90 -4.23 -22.07
C ILE A 113 -7.52 -5.49 -21.47
N VAL A 114 -6.69 -6.32 -20.84
CA VAL A 114 -7.14 -7.53 -20.16
C VAL A 114 -7.82 -7.10 -18.86
N THR A 115 -9.16 -7.07 -18.86
CA THR A 115 -9.98 -6.62 -17.71
C THR A 115 -10.15 -7.68 -16.62
N GLN A 116 -9.77 -8.93 -16.90
CA GLN A 116 -9.91 -10.08 -16.01
C GLN A 116 -8.67 -11.00 -16.16
N PRO A 117 -8.01 -11.42 -15.07
CA PRO A 117 -6.98 -12.44 -15.16
C PRO A 117 -7.60 -13.74 -15.69
N LYS A 118 -6.99 -14.33 -16.73
CA LYS A 118 -7.45 -15.63 -17.23
C LYS A 118 -7.25 -16.69 -16.14
N PRO A 119 -8.24 -17.58 -15.89
CA PRO A 119 -8.06 -18.69 -14.97
C PRO A 119 -6.86 -19.55 -15.40
N LYS A 120 -6.05 -20.00 -14.44
CA LYS A 120 -5.04 -21.02 -14.71
C LYS A 120 -5.75 -22.35 -14.92
N GLY A 121 -5.56 -22.95 -16.09
CA GLY A 121 -5.96 -24.33 -16.38
C GLY A 121 -5.07 -25.35 -15.71
#